data_AF-D6U153-F1
#
_entry.id   AF-D6U153-F1
#
_cell.length_a   1.000
_cell.length_b   1.000
_cell.length_c   1.000
_cell.angle_alpha   90.00
_cell.angle_beta   90.00
_cell.angle_gamma   90.00
#
_symmetry.space_group_name_H-M   'P 1'
#
loop_
_entity.id
_entity.type
_entity.pdbx_description
1 polymer ?
#
loop_
_entity_poly.entity_id
_entity_poly.type
_entity_poly.pdbx_seq_one_letter_code
_entity_poly.pdbx_strand_id
1 'polypeptide(L)'
;MVSSMPILVHLTPAKDVKRIRKAGIRKGRGVYCMPVMQNYYVSHQWLRELKRRGQRTFMGIYFHVPDEEMVWFGRYARPHEHLPVAQAISELMQQDDPQGFELIIPRSISAKDIRKVQSISRVVGWRYMPGVRERAWCTCPVCVSRGEFNSQKKRLQHTRRPKKASQE
;
A
#
# COMPACT_ATOMS: atom_id res chain seq x y z
N MET A 1 -2.51 31.89 1.67
CA MET A 1 -2.65 30.47 1.31
C MET A 1 -1.80 29.69 2.29
N VAL A 2 -2.39 28.78 3.08
CA VAL A 2 -1.61 27.94 3.99
C VAL A 2 -1.05 26.81 3.14
N SER A 3 0.25 26.85 2.85
CA SER A 3 0.97 25.74 2.21
C SER A 3 0.88 24.56 3.18
N SER A 4 0.14 23.53 2.78
CA SER A 4 0.13 22.27 3.51
C SER A 4 1.45 21.57 3.20
N MET A 5 1.96 20.81 4.16
CA MET A 5 3.08 19.92 3.90
C MET A 5 2.54 18.50 4.00
N PRO A 6 2.15 17.85 2.90
CA PRO A 6 1.63 16.49 2.97
C PRO A 6 2.71 15.55 3.50
N ILE A 7 2.27 14.56 4.30
CA ILE A 7 3.14 13.45 4.72
C ILE A 7 3.02 12.35 3.68
N LEU A 8 4.16 11.94 3.14
CA LEU A 8 4.29 10.79 2.26
C LEU A 8 4.99 9.65 2.99
N VAL A 9 4.72 8.42 2.56
CA VAL A 9 5.38 7.22 3.06
C VAL A 9 6.12 6.49 1.95
N HIS A 10 7.41 6.23 2.16
CA HIS A 10 8.23 5.35 1.34
C HIS A 10 8.42 4.01 2.06
N LEU A 11 8.22 2.91 1.34
CA LEU A 11 8.39 1.55 1.85
C LEU A 11 9.81 1.05 1.57
N THR A 12 10.53 0.68 2.62
CA THR A 12 11.92 0.21 2.49
C THR A 12 12.20 -1.04 3.31
N PRO A 13 13.10 -1.93 2.88
CA PRO A 13 13.64 -2.99 3.72
C PRO A 13 14.18 -2.49 5.06
N ALA A 14 13.97 -3.25 6.14
CA ALA A 14 14.46 -2.88 7.47
C ALA A 14 15.99 -2.66 7.51
N LYS A 15 16.76 -3.41 6.72
CA LYS A 15 18.22 -3.28 6.62
C LYS A 15 18.70 -1.91 6.10
N ASP A 16 17.87 -1.21 5.33
CA ASP A 16 18.22 0.09 4.73
C ASP A 16 17.95 1.27 5.66
N VAL A 17 17.19 1.07 6.74
CA VAL A 17 16.75 2.15 7.64
C VAL A 17 17.91 2.92 8.27
N LYS A 18 18.96 2.23 8.73
CA LYS A 18 20.10 2.91 9.39
C LYS A 18 20.80 3.87 8.43
N ARG A 19 20.97 3.46 7.18
CA ARG A 19 21.53 4.30 6.11
C ARG A 19 20.60 5.47 5.78
N ILE A 20 19.31 5.20 5.61
CA ILE A 20 18.31 6.22 5.25
C ILE A 20 18.18 7.30 6.33
N ARG A 21 18.20 6.92 7.62
CA ARG A 21 18.19 7.89 8.73
C ARG A 21 19.39 8.84 8.69
N LYS A 22 20.56 8.38 8.24
CA LYS A 22 21.79 9.19 8.19
C LYS A 22 21.87 10.05 6.93
N ALA A 23 21.51 9.51 5.78
CA ALA A 23 21.79 10.11 4.47
C ALA A 23 20.55 10.48 3.64
N GLY A 24 19.35 10.20 4.15
CA GLY A 24 18.11 10.38 3.41
C GLY A 24 17.80 9.24 2.44
N ILE A 25 16.78 9.43 1.61
CA ILE A 25 16.35 8.47 0.59
C ILE A 25 17.00 8.85 -0.74
N ARG A 26 18.00 8.06 -1.17
CA ARG A 26 18.64 8.25 -2.46
C ARG A 26 17.67 7.90 -3.60
N LYS A 27 17.58 8.75 -4.60
CA LYS A 27 16.84 8.45 -5.83
C LYS A 27 17.54 7.34 -6.62
N GLY A 28 16.81 6.28 -6.93
CA GLY A 28 17.16 5.37 -8.02
C GLY A 28 16.65 5.98 -9.32
N ARG A 29 15.61 5.36 -9.89
CA ARG A 29 14.79 5.97 -10.95
C ARG A 29 13.85 7.07 -10.41
N GLY A 30 13.71 7.14 -9.10
CA GLY A 30 12.86 8.07 -8.35
C GLY A 30 12.63 7.52 -6.94
N VAL A 31 11.98 8.31 -6.09
CA VAL A 31 11.52 7.88 -4.76
C VAL A 31 10.04 7.57 -4.84
N TYR A 32 9.74 6.27 -4.83
CA TYR A 32 8.37 5.76 -4.82
C TYR A 32 7.74 5.95 -3.45
N CYS A 33 6.55 6.54 -3.41
CA CYS A 33 5.84 6.84 -2.19
C CYS A 33 4.33 6.90 -2.41
N MET A 34 3.58 6.96 -1.31
CA MET A 34 2.15 7.23 -1.29
C MET A 34 1.86 8.30 -0.24
N PRO A 35 0.79 9.11 -0.40
CA PRO A 35 0.33 9.96 0.69
C PRO A 35 -0.16 9.14 1.88
N VAL A 36 0.04 9.68 3.07
CA VAL A 36 -0.56 9.14 4.30
C VAL A 36 -2.03 9.53 4.31
N MET A 37 -2.89 8.53 4.10
CA MET A 37 -4.33 8.64 4.02
C MET A 37 -4.96 8.07 5.29
N GLN A 38 -6.21 8.43 5.57
CA GLN A 38 -7.01 7.76 6.60
C GLN A 38 -7.09 6.25 6.34
N ASN A 39 -7.18 5.86 5.06
CA ASN A 39 -7.13 4.48 4.65
C ASN A 39 -5.68 3.97 4.60
N TYR A 40 -5.24 3.36 5.70
CA TYR A 40 -3.91 2.76 5.84
C TYR A 40 -3.56 1.79 4.70
N TYR A 41 -4.57 1.15 4.11
CA TYR A 41 -4.42 0.25 2.99
C TYR A 41 -3.82 0.93 1.76
N VAL A 42 -4.36 2.08 1.38
CA VAL A 42 -3.92 2.82 0.18
C VAL A 42 -2.49 3.33 0.36
N SER A 43 -2.18 3.87 1.55
CA SER A 43 -0.83 4.38 1.85
C SER A 43 0.26 3.30 1.85
N HIS A 44 -0.09 2.05 2.11
CA HIS A 44 0.88 0.95 2.22
C HIS A 44 0.62 -0.17 1.20
N GLN A 45 -0.16 0.10 0.15
CA GLN A 45 -0.70 -0.92 -0.75
C GLN A 45 0.37 -1.80 -1.40
N TRP A 46 1.54 -1.23 -1.71
CA TRP A 46 2.66 -1.90 -2.36
C TRP A 46 3.45 -2.87 -1.47
N LEU A 47 3.15 -2.92 -0.17
CA LEU A 47 3.88 -3.76 0.79
C LEU A 47 3.85 -5.24 0.39
N ARG A 48 2.72 -5.72 -0.15
CA ARG A 48 2.58 -7.14 -0.49
C ARG A 48 3.41 -7.50 -1.72
N GLU A 49 3.37 -6.67 -2.75
CA GLU A 49 4.11 -6.82 -3.99
C GLU A 49 5.62 -6.78 -3.71
N LEU A 50 6.06 -5.86 -2.85
CA LEU A 50 7.45 -5.75 -2.42
C LEU A 50 7.93 -6.99 -1.64
N LYS A 51 7.08 -7.57 -0.78
CA LYS A 51 7.40 -8.81 -0.04
C LYS A 51 7.53 -10.04 -0.93
N ARG A 52 6.89 -10.08 -2.11
CA ARG A 52 7.06 -11.21 -3.06
C ARG A 52 8.50 -11.36 -3.56
N ARG A 53 9.29 -10.29 -3.51
CA ARG A 53 10.69 -10.26 -3.95
C ARG A 53 11.68 -10.76 -2.88
N GLY A 54 11.21 -11.48 -1.86
CA GLY A 54 12.06 -12.20 -0.88
C GLY A 54 12.38 -11.45 0.42
N GLN A 55 12.10 -10.14 0.49
CA GLN A 55 12.32 -9.34 1.71
C GLN A 55 11.15 -9.49 2.69
N ARG A 56 11.44 -9.92 3.92
CA ARG A 56 10.39 -10.26 4.91
C ARG A 56 9.94 -9.07 5.76
N THR A 57 10.84 -8.14 6.06
CA THR A 57 10.60 -7.03 7.00
C THR A 57 10.78 -5.69 6.30
N PHE A 58 9.70 -4.92 6.26
CA PHE A 58 9.66 -3.58 5.67
C PHE A 58 9.30 -2.56 6.74
N MET A 59 9.78 -1.34 6.52
CA MET A 59 9.62 -0.17 7.36
C MET A 59 9.04 0.96 6.50
N GLY A 60 8.21 1.80 7.13
CA GLY A 60 7.69 3.02 6.54
C GLY A 60 8.61 4.18 6.91
N ILE A 61 9.13 4.88 5.90
CA ILE A 61 9.83 6.15 6.05
C ILE A 61 8.84 7.26 5.72
N TYR A 62 8.45 8.02 6.74
CA TYR A 62 7.49 9.12 6.61
C TYR A 62 8.24 10.45 6.54
N PHE A 63 7.94 11.24 5.52
CA PHE A 63 8.59 12.52 5.26
C PHE A 63 7.59 13.53 4.70
N HIS A 64 7.90 14.81 4.84
CA HIS A 64 7.10 15.87 4.22
C HIS A 64 7.74 16.35 2.94
N VAL A 65 6.91 16.93 2.07
CA VAL A 65 7.32 17.73 0.92
C VAL A 65 6.44 18.99 0.85
N PRO A 66 6.90 20.05 0.16
CA PRO A 66 6.03 21.17 -0.21
C PRO A 66 4.90 20.73 -1.14
N ASP A 67 3.76 21.41 -1.12
CA ASP A 67 2.60 21.13 -1.98
C ASP A 67 2.93 21.22 -3.49
N GLU A 68 3.91 22.05 -3.84
CA GLU A 68 4.39 22.30 -5.20
C GLU A 68 5.47 21.30 -5.64
N GLU A 69 5.84 20.33 -4.79
CA GLU A 69 6.80 19.29 -5.16
C GLU A 69 6.27 18.51 -6.37
N MET A 70 7.02 18.55 -7.47
CA MET A 70 6.65 17.85 -8.68
C MET A 70 6.83 16.35 -8.53
N VAL A 71 5.79 15.59 -8.88
CA VAL A 71 5.78 14.13 -8.85
C VAL A 71 5.31 13.56 -10.17
N TRP A 72 5.77 12.35 -10.48
CA TRP A 72 5.09 11.51 -11.47
C TRP A 72 3.98 10.75 -10.76
N PHE A 73 2.74 10.96 -11.20
CA PHE A 73 1.55 10.33 -10.65
C PHE A 73 0.87 9.49 -11.72
N GLY A 74 0.47 8.27 -11.38
CA GLY A 74 -0.20 7.40 -12.32
C GLY A 74 -0.44 6.00 -11.77
N ARG A 75 -1.08 5.17 -12.59
CA ARG A 75 -1.24 3.74 -12.30
C ARG A 75 0.01 2.98 -12.75
N TYR A 76 0.36 1.95 -12.00
CA TYR A 76 1.46 1.06 -12.32
C TYR A 76 1.33 0.48 -13.74
N ALA A 77 2.47 0.45 -14.44
CA ALA A 77 2.57 0.01 -15.83
C ALA A 77 1.69 0.80 -16.82
N ARG A 78 1.31 2.03 -16.46
CA ARG A 78 0.65 3.01 -17.33
C ARG A 78 1.51 4.28 -17.43
N PRO A 79 1.25 5.16 -18.42
CA PRO A 79 1.82 6.49 -18.42
C PRO A 79 1.54 7.23 -17.12
N HIS A 80 2.51 8.04 -16.69
CA HIS A 80 2.39 8.90 -15.53
C HIS A 80 2.36 10.36 -15.98
N GLU A 81 1.58 11.16 -15.27
CA GLU A 81 1.52 12.60 -15.46
C GLU A 81 2.46 13.29 -14.48
N HIS A 82 3.05 14.42 -14.89
CA HIS A 82 3.98 15.19 -14.08
C HIS A 82 3.29 16.42 -13.52
N LEU A 83 2.96 16.39 -12.24
CA LEU A 83 2.11 17.39 -11.60
C LEU A 83 2.48 17.60 -10.12
N PRO A 84 2.05 18.72 -9.48
CA PRO A 84 2.33 18.98 -8.07
C PRO A 84 1.74 17.91 -7.14
N VAL A 85 2.43 17.59 -6.06
CA VAL A 85 1.98 16.56 -5.10
C VAL A 85 0.59 16.83 -4.53
N ALA A 86 0.25 18.11 -4.26
CA ALA A 86 -1.07 18.46 -3.76
C ALA A 86 -2.18 18.08 -4.75
N GLN A 87 -1.94 18.30 -6.04
CA GLN A 87 -2.85 17.90 -7.10
C GLN A 87 -2.94 16.37 -7.21
N ALA A 88 -1.81 15.65 -7.17
CA ALA A 88 -1.80 14.17 -7.20
C ALA A 88 -2.60 13.56 -6.05
N ILE A 89 -2.50 14.13 -4.85
CA ILE A 89 -3.25 13.67 -3.68
C ILE A 89 -4.75 13.91 -3.88
N SER A 90 -5.12 15.09 -4.36
CA SER A 90 -6.52 15.44 -4.66
C SER A 90 -7.12 14.46 -5.69
N GLU A 91 -6.40 14.20 -6.78
CA GLU A 91 -6.84 13.27 -7.82
C GLU A 91 -6.96 11.84 -7.29
N LEU A 92 -6.01 11.38 -6.47
CA LEU A 92 -6.07 10.07 -5.83
C LEU A 92 -7.27 9.93 -4.88
N MET A 93 -7.60 10.98 -4.13
CA MET A 93 -8.74 11.01 -3.21
C MET A 93 -10.09 10.92 -3.92
N GLN A 94 -10.16 11.37 -5.17
CA GLN A 94 -11.37 11.33 -6.00
C GLN A 94 -11.55 10.00 -6.73
N GLN A 95 -10.57 9.09 -6.69
CA GLN A 95 -10.69 7.78 -7.32
C GLN A 95 -11.60 6.85 -6.51
N ASP A 96 -12.58 6.24 -7.19
CA ASP A 96 -13.38 5.15 -6.62
C ASP A 96 -12.50 3.95 -6.23
N ASP A 97 -11.49 3.67 -7.06
CA ASP A 97 -10.48 2.64 -6.80
C ASP A 97 -9.05 3.22 -6.83
N PRO A 98 -8.48 3.62 -5.67
CA PRO A 98 -7.13 4.18 -5.57
C PRO A 98 -6.01 3.13 -5.65
N GLN A 99 -6.34 1.88 -5.99
CA GLN A 99 -5.37 0.80 -6.05
C GLN A 99 -4.51 0.85 -7.31
N GLY A 100 -3.25 0.46 -7.15
CA GLY A 100 -2.27 0.44 -8.24
C GLY A 100 -1.75 1.82 -8.62
N PHE A 101 -2.22 2.89 -7.99
CA PHE A 101 -1.60 4.20 -8.12
C PHE A 101 -0.26 4.27 -7.39
N GLU A 102 0.65 5.06 -7.94
CA GLU A 102 1.95 5.36 -7.36
C GLU A 102 2.32 6.83 -7.57
N LEU A 103 3.03 7.40 -6.58
CA LEU A 103 3.66 8.71 -6.70
C LEU A 103 5.18 8.50 -6.71
N ILE A 104 5.87 9.14 -7.64
CA ILE A 104 7.32 9.04 -7.80
C ILE A 104 7.92 10.43 -7.78
N ILE A 105 8.68 10.74 -6.73
CA ILE A 105 9.45 11.98 -6.65
C ILE A 105 10.76 11.80 -7.45
N PRO A 106 11.09 12.68 -8.40
CA PRO A 106 12.24 12.51 -9.29
C PRO A 106 13.60 12.81 -8.62
N ARG A 107 13.59 13.45 -7.44
CA ARG A 107 14.77 13.79 -6.63
C ARG A 107 14.95 12.88 -5.41
N SER A 108 16.14 12.97 -4.79
CA SER A 108 16.38 12.34 -3.48
C SER A 108 15.67 13.11 -2.37
N ILE A 109 15.34 12.44 -1.28
CA ILE A 109 14.76 13.05 -0.07
C ILE A 109 15.85 13.24 0.98
N SER A 110 15.93 14.41 1.57
CA SER A 110 16.95 14.71 2.59
C SER A 110 16.64 13.97 3.90
N ALA A 111 17.68 13.65 4.67
CA ALA A 111 17.49 13.13 6.03
C ALA A 111 16.68 14.09 6.92
N LYS A 112 16.77 15.40 6.64
CA LYS A 112 16.05 16.46 7.38
C LYS A 112 14.54 16.45 7.13
N ASP A 113 14.10 15.94 5.98
CA ASP A 113 12.69 15.88 5.60
C ASP A 113 11.97 14.68 6.25
N ILE A 114 12.74 13.70 6.73
CA ILE A 114 12.23 12.49 7.38
C ILE A 114 11.74 12.85 8.79
N ARG A 115 10.45 12.59 9.05
CA ARG A 115 9.85 12.81 10.37
C ARG A 115 9.80 11.57 11.22
N LYS A 116 9.49 10.44 10.60
CA LYS A 116 9.22 9.22 11.34
C LYS A 116 9.70 8.02 10.55
N VAL A 117 10.23 7.05 11.28
CA VAL A 117 10.50 5.71 10.74
C VAL A 117 9.79 4.72 11.63
N GLN A 118 8.88 3.93 11.06
CA GLN A 118 8.02 3.03 11.82
C GLN A 118 7.98 1.64 11.19
N SER A 119 7.89 0.60 12.03
CA SER A 119 7.52 -0.73 11.57
C SER A 119 6.09 -0.73 11.07
N ILE A 120 5.89 -1.25 9.86
CA ILE A 120 4.55 -1.37 9.26
C ILE A 120 3.89 -2.63 9.80
N SER A 121 2.63 -2.52 10.24
CA SER A 121 1.91 -3.67 10.79
C SER A 121 1.82 -4.78 9.74
N ARG A 122 1.93 -6.03 10.20
CA ARG A 122 2.01 -7.18 9.29
C ARG A 122 0.72 -7.34 8.48
N VAL A 123 0.88 -7.23 7.16
CA VAL A 123 -0.04 -7.57 6.06
C VAL A 123 -1.13 -6.54 5.81
N VAL A 124 -0.77 -5.56 4.99
CA VAL A 124 -1.70 -4.68 4.28
C VAL A 124 -1.34 -4.78 2.79
N GLY A 125 -2.34 -4.96 1.91
CA GLY A 125 -2.18 -5.32 0.48
C GLY A 125 -3.12 -6.46 0.01
N TRP A 126 -3.39 -6.57 -1.31
CA TRP A 126 -4.42 -7.46 -1.88
C TRP A 126 -3.99 -8.92 -1.80
N ARG A 127 -4.79 -9.82 -1.22
CA ARG A 127 -4.38 -11.24 -1.15
C ARG A 127 -4.37 -11.94 -2.52
N TYR A 128 -5.22 -11.51 -3.47
CA TYR A 128 -5.30 -12.11 -4.80
C TYR A 128 -5.51 -11.04 -5.89
N MET A 129 -6.58 -10.23 -5.80
CA MET A 129 -6.89 -9.07 -6.68
C MET A 129 -7.95 -8.16 -6.00
N PRO A 130 -8.28 -6.97 -6.54
CA PRO A 130 -9.38 -6.12 -6.08
C PRO A 130 -10.74 -6.85 -6.14
N GLY A 131 -11.72 -6.52 -5.29
CA GLY A 131 -13.11 -7.04 -5.39
C GLY A 131 -13.36 -8.48 -4.89
N VAL A 132 -12.34 -9.18 -4.39
CA VAL A 132 -12.45 -10.59 -3.97
C VAL A 132 -13.39 -10.83 -2.76
N ARG A 133 -13.73 -9.79 -2.00
CA ARG A 133 -14.63 -9.90 -0.83
C ARG A 133 -16.12 -9.99 -1.21
N GLU A 134 -16.49 -9.67 -2.44
CA GLU A 134 -17.89 -9.66 -2.91
C GLU A 134 -18.36 -11.02 -3.46
N ARG A 135 -17.45 -11.97 -3.67
CA ARG A 135 -17.80 -13.34 -4.09
C ARG A 135 -17.75 -14.30 -2.93
N ALA A 136 -18.81 -15.10 -2.77
CA ALA A 136 -18.80 -16.26 -1.88
C ALA A 136 -17.69 -17.23 -2.35
N TRP A 137 -16.85 -17.65 -1.42
CA TRP A 137 -15.73 -18.54 -1.71
C TRP A 137 -16.20 -19.99 -1.70
N CYS A 138 -15.85 -20.76 -2.72
CA CYS A 138 -16.00 -22.21 -2.67
C CYS A 138 -15.10 -22.78 -1.57
N THR A 139 -15.65 -23.61 -0.68
CA THR A 139 -14.95 -24.20 0.48
C THR A 139 -14.60 -25.67 0.30
N CYS A 140 -14.75 -26.22 -0.90
CA CYS A 140 -14.44 -27.62 -1.18
C CYS A 140 -12.92 -27.89 -1.06
N PRO A 141 -12.49 -29.15 -0.88
CA PRO A 141 -11.07 -29.52 -0.77
C PRO A 141 -10.21 -29.12 -1.98
N VAL A 142 -10.83 -28.93 -3.14
CA VAL A 142 -10.17 -28.48 -4.38
C VAL A 142 -9.89 -26.97 -4.34
N CYS A 143 -10.86 -26.17 -3.89
CA CYS A 143 -10.74 -24.70 -3.83
C CYS A 143 -10.04 -24.19 -2.55
N VAL A 144 -9.97 -25.01 -1.49
CA VAL A 144 -9.23 -24.71 -0.24
C VAL A 144 -8.26 -25.85 0.05
N SER A 145 -7.12 -25.80 -0.63
CA SER A 145 -6.07 -26.82 -0.52
C SER A 145 -5.48 -26.92 0.90
N ARG A 146 -4.97 -28.10 1.25
CA ARG A 146 -4.27 -28.31 2.54
C ARG A 146 -2.99 -27.46 2.58
N GLY A 147 -2.72 -26.83 3.73
CA GLY A 147 -1.58 -25.93 3.91
C GLY A 147 -1.87 -24.45 3.66
N GLU A 148 -3.04 -24.09 3.12
CA GLU A 148 -3.43 -22.69 2.98
C GLU A 148 -3.79 -22.03 4.33
N PHE A 149 -3.58 -20.72 4.41
CA PHE A 149 -3.92 -19.91 5.58
C PHE A 149 -5.40 -20.03 5.96
N ASN A 150 -5.66 -20.35 7.23
CA ASN A 150 -7.01 -20.59 7.76
C ASN A 150 -7.79 -21.69 7.02
N SER A 151 -7.13 -22.60 6.28
CA SER A 151 -7.80 -23.69 5.56
C SER A 151 -8.67 -24.55 6.49
N GLN A 152 -8.24 -24.80 7.73
CA GLN A 152 -9.03 -25.50 8.75
C GLN A 152 -10.30 -24.71 9.13
N LYS A 153 -10.19 -23.41 9.42
CA LYS A 153 -11.33 -22.55 9.79
C LYS A 153 -12.32 -22.37 8.63
N LYS A 154 -11.82 -22.27 7.39
CA LYS A 154 -12.64 -22.22 6.16
C LYS A 154 -13.41 -23.53 5.93
N ARG A 155 -12.77 -24.68 6.18
CA ARG A 155 -13.45 -25.99 6.15
C ARG A 155 -14.48 -26.15 7.25
N LEU A 156 -14.24 -25.63 8.45
CA LEU A 156 -15.19 -25.69 9.57
C LEU A 156 -16.42 -24.79 9.35
N GLN A 157 -16.31 -23.69 8.60
CA GLN A 157 -17.48 -22.90 8.20
C GLN A 157 -18.43 -23.67 7.25
N HIS A 158 -17.94 -24.70 6.55
CA HIS A 158 -18.77 -25.56 5.70
C HIS A 158 -19.81 -26.37 6.48
N THR A 159 -19.52 -26.77 7.72
CA THR A 159 -20.41 -27.66 8.49
C THR A 159 -21.54 -26.92 9.20
N ARG A 160 -21.51 -25.57 9.21
CA ARG A 160 -22.66 -24.76 9.61
C ARG A 160 -23.61 -24.63 8.43
N ARG A 161 -24.47 -25.64 8.29
CA ARG A 161 -25.63 -25.62 7.39
C ARG A 161 -26.38 -24.29 7.61
N PRO A 162 -26.70 -23.50 6.57
CA PRO A 162 -27.60 -22.37 6.73
C PRO A 162 -28.93 -22.91 7.27
N LYS A 163 -29.43 -22.33 8.38
CA LYS A 163 -30.81 -22.56 8.78
C LYS A 163 -31.68 -22.14 7.60
N LYS A 164 -32.46 -23.08 7.05
CA LYS A 164 -33.46 -22.76 6.03
C LYS A 164 -34.30 -21.61 6.57
N ALA A 165 -34.41 -20.52 5.81
CA ALA A 165 -35.42 -19.51 6.06
C ALA A 165 -36.77 -20.21 5.93
N SER A 166 -37.52 -20.23 7.04
CA SER A 166 -38.94 -20.56 7.06
C SER A 166 -39.66 -19.63 6.10
N GLN A 167 -40.51 -20.25 5.27
CA GLN A 167 -41.46 -19.59 4.39
C GLN A 167 -42.50 -18.86 5.25
N GLU A 168 -42.80 -17.62 4.89
CA GLU A 168 -44.09 -16.95 5.10
C GLU A 168 -44.30 -15.97 3.95
#